data_AF-A0A2E6KDH9-F1
#
_entry.id   AF-A0A2E6KDH9-F1
#
_cell.length_a   1.000
_cell.length_b   1.000
_cell.length_c   1.000
_cell.angle_alpha   90.00
_cell.angle_beta   90.00
_cell.angle_gamma   90.00
#
_symmetry.space_group_name_H-M   'P 1'
#
loop_
_entity.id
_entity.type
_entity.pdbx_description
1 polymer ?
#
loop_
_entity_poly.entity_id
_entity_poly.type
_entity_poly.pdbx_seq_one_letter_code
_entity_poly.pdbx_strand_id
1 'polypeptide(L)' 'MVERFAENLSWYYHTIPFITAIFGLIIGDALIQDYGPLAKTIFPSICLIVGGYGGLIILGEISERKK' A
#
# COMPACT_ATOMS: atom_id res chain seq x y z
N MET A 1 2.13 -10.73 -23.82
CA MET A 1 3.12 -10.83 -22.74
C MET A 1 2.73 -9.77 -21.73
N VAL A 2 2.37 -10.13 -20.49
CA VAL A 2 2.10 -9.11 -19.45
C VAL A 2 3.42 -8.36 -19.27
N GLU A 3 3.52 -7.14 -19.77
CA GLU A 3 4.68 -6.29 -19.51
C GLU A 3 4.88 -6.25 -18.00
N ARG A 4 6.07 -6.66 -17.53
CA ARG A 4 6.44 -6.54 -16.13
C ARG A 4 6.48 -5.04 -15.81
N PHE A 5 5.39 -4.53 -15.24
CA PHE A 5 5.09 -3.13 -14.87
C PHE A 5 6.14 -2.41 -13.98
N ALA A 6 7.34 -2.95 -13.82
CA ALA A 6 8.29 -2.52 -12.81
C ALA A 6 9.77 -2.65 -13.22
N GLU A 7 10.13 -3.45 -14.24
CA GLU A 7 11.56 -3.61 -14.62
C GLU A 7 12.16 -2.33 -15.22
N ASN A 8 11.32 -1.42 -15.72
CA ASN A 8 11.75 -0.22 -16.44
C ASN A 8 11.84 1.02 -15.52
N LEU A 9 11.38 0.90 -14.27
CA LEU A 9 11.34 2.00 -13.30
C LEU A 9 12.52 1.90 -12.33
N SER A 10 13.10 3.04 -12.00
CA SER A 10 14.17 3.10 -11.00
C SER A 10 13.74 2.51 -9.66
N TRP A 11 14.66 1.80 -9.02
CA TRP A 11 14.39 0.95 -7.84
C TRP A 11 13.65 1.68 -6.72
N TYR A 12 13.89 2.97 -6.50
CA TYR A 12 13.22 3.74 -5.46
C TYR A 12 11.69 3.78 -5.58
N TYR A 13 11.11 3.68 -6.78
CA TYR A 13 9.65 3.63 -6.93
C TYR A 13 9.03 2.36 -6.34
N HIS A 14 9.81 1.29 -6.19
CA HIS A 14 9.34 0.03 -5.59
C HIS A 14 9.14 0.15 -4.08
N THR A 15 9.57 1.26 -3.47
CA THR A 15 9.28 1.56 -2.06
C THR A 15 7.86 2.12 -1.86
N ILE A 16 7.19 2.57 -2.92
CA ILE A 16 5.84 3.15 -2.85
C ILE A 16 4.84 2.19 -2.17
N PRO A 17 4.71 0.92 -2.58
CA PRO A 17 3.82 -0.04 -1.90
C PRO A 17 4.12 -0.22 -0.41
N PHE A 18 5.39 -0.18 -0.01
CA PHE A 18 5.76 -0.32 1.39
C PHE A 18 5.37 0.92 2.20
N ILE A 19 5.64 2.10 1.66
CA ILE A 19 5.30 3.38 2.31
C ILE A 19 3.78 3.51 2.46
N THR A 20 3.02 3.21 1.40
CA THR A 20 1.56 3.29 1.44
C THR A 20 0.94 2.23 2.34
N ALA A 21 1.53 1.03 2.44
CA ALA A 21 1.13 0.02 3.41
C ALA A 21 1.32 0.51 4.84
N ILE A 22 2.49 1.06 5.17
CA ILE A 22 2.79 1.59 6.51
C ILE A 22 1.82 2.72 6.87
N PHE A 23 1.55 3.64 5.94
CA PHE A 23 0.53 4.68 6.16
C PHE A 23 -0.86 4.08 6.40
N GLY A 24 -1.25 3.08 5.61
CA GLY A 24 -2.50 2.35 5.81
C GLY A 24 -2.60 1.75 7.22
N LEU A 25 -1.53 1.11 7.70
CA LEU A 25 -1.47 0.54 9.05
C LEU A 25 -1.59 1.61 10.14
N ILE A 26 -0.82 2.70 10.04
CA ILE A 26 -0.85 3.79 11.04
C ILE A 26 -2.22 4.44 11.10
N ILE A 27 -2.83 4.71 9.94
CA ILE A 27 -4.17 5.29 9.87
C ILE A 27 -5.20 4.30 10.42
N GLY A 28 -5.11 3.02 10.05
CA GLY A 28 -6.00 1.98 10.54
C GLY A 28 -5.97 1.83 12.06
N ASP A 29 -4.78 1.86 12.65
CA ASP A 29 -4.59 1.84 14.11
C ASP A 29 -5.18 3.08 14.78
N ALA A 30 -4.91 4.27 14.24
CA ALA A 30 -5.44 5.53 14.76
C ALA A 30 -6.98 5.59 14.73
N LEU A 31 -7.61 5.07 13.67
CA LEU A 31 -9.06 5.07 13.50
C LEU A 31 -9.79 4.12 14.46
N ILE A 32 -9.09 3.10 14.97
CA ILE A 32 -9.71 2.01 15.73
C ILE A 32 -9.40 2.07 17.24
N GLN A 33 -8.81 3.17 17.73
CA GLN A 33 -8.38 3.33 19.13
C GLN A 33 -9.51 3.18 20.16
N ASP A 34 -10.73 3.59 19.83
CA ASP A 34 -11.89 3.55 20.75
C ASP A 34 -12.71 2.26 20.65
N TYR A 35 -12.29 1.30 19.82
CA TYR A 35 -13.04 0.07 19.56
C TYR A 35 -12.53 -1.10 20.39
N GLY A 36 -13.30 -2.20 20.37
CA GLY A 36 -12.98 -3.43 21.10
C GLY A 36 -11.72 -4.17 20.59
N PRO A 37 -11.19 -5.12 21.38
CA PRO A 37 -9.93 -5.82 21.07
C PRO A 37 -9.91 -6.52 19.71
N LEU A 38 -11.04 -7.10 19.30
CA LEU A 38 -11.15 -7.79 18.01
C LEU A 38 -10.87 -6.84 16.83
N ALA A 39 -11.44 -5.64 16.87
CA ALA A 39 -11.28 -4.64 15.82
C ALA A 39 -9.83 -4.14 15.74
N LYS A 40 -9.20 -3.91 16.90
CA LYS A 40 -7.78 -3.50 17.01
C LYS A 40 -6.82 -4.51 16.40
N THR A 41 -7.12 -5.80 16.45
CA THR A 41 -6.26 -6.84 15.87
C THR A 41 -6.41 -6.94 14.35
N ILE A 42 -7.64 -6.84 13.85
CA ILE A 42 -7.95 -7.17 12.46
C ILE A 42 -7.86 -5.94 11.56
N PHE A 43 -8.40 -4.80 12.01
CA PHE A 43 -8.58 -3.63 11.17
C PHE A 43 -7.25 -3.01 10.70
N PRO A 44 -6.23 -2.78 11.55
CA PRO A 44 -4.95 -2.26 11.10
C PRO A 44 -4.24 -3.17 10.08
N SER A 45 -4.38 -4.49 10.26
CA SER A 45 -3.84 -5.49 9.34
C SER A 45 -4.52 -5.45 7.97
N ILE A 46 -5.83 -5.26 7.93
CA ILE A 46 -6.57 -5.05 6.67
C ILE A 46 -6.10 -3.75 6.01
N CYS A 47 -5.99 -2.65 6.77
CA CYS A 47 -5.53 -1.37 6.24
C CYS A 47 -4.09 -1.43 5.70
N LEU A 48 -3.20 -2.23 6.30
CA LEU A 48 -1.87 -2.51 5.76
C LEU A 48 -1.94 -3.14 4.36
N ILE A 49 -2.77 -4.18 4.19
CA ILE A 49 -2.94 -4.90 2.91
C ILE A 49 -3.52 -3.96 1.85
N VAL A 50 -4.58 -3.21 2.20
CA VAL A 50 -5.22 -2.26 1.30
C VAL A 50 -4.27 -1.12 0.93
N GLY A 51 -3.50 -0.59 1.88
CA GLY A 51 -2.49 0.43 1.64
C GLY A 51 -1.38 -0.06 0.70
N GLY A 52 -0.89 -1.29 0.89
CA GLY A 52 0.10 -1.89 -0.01
C GLY A 52 -0.43 -2.09 -1.42
N TYR A 53 -1.66 -2.58 -1.55
CA TYR A 53 -2.33 -2.71 -2.84
C TYR A 53 -2.51 -1.36 -3.53
N GLY A 54 -2.96 -0.32 -2.80
CA GLY A 54 -3.06 1.04 -3.33
C GLY A 54 -1.73 1.57 -3.86
N GLY A 55 -0.62 1.27 -3.19
CA GLY A 55 0.71 1.64 -3.67
C GLY A 55 1.14 0.91 -4.94
N LEU A 56 0.69 -0.33 -5.16
CA LEU A 56 0.89 -1.04 -6.43
C LEU A 56 0.11 -0.39 -7.57
N ILE A 57 -1.12 0.08 -7.31
CA ILE A 57 -1.90 0.83 -8.31
C ILE A 57 -1.16 2.12 -8.68
N ILE A 58 -0.68 2.88 -7.68
CA ILE A 58 0.09 4.11 -7.90
C ILE A 58 1.35 3.81 -8.72
N LEU A 59 2.07 2.74 -8.39
CA LEU A 59 3.25 2.32 -9.15
C LEU A 59 2.91 1.99 -10.61
N GLY A 60 1.79 1.29 -10.84
CA GLY A 60 1.28 0.99 -12.18
C GLY A 60 1.00 2.25 -12.99
N GLU A 61 0.29 3.23 -12.40
CA GLU A 61 -0.02 4.51 -13.03
C GLU A 61 1.25 5.32 -13.38
N ILE A 62 2.24 5.34 -12.49
CA ILE A 62 3.53 6.00 -12.76
C ILE A 62 4.28 5.29 -13.90
N SER A 63 4.26 3.96 -13.91
CA SER A 63 4.89 3.17 -14.98
C SER A 63 4.23 3.43 -16.33
N GLU A 64 2.90 3.56 -16.37
CA GLU A 64 2.16 3.84 -17.61
C GLU A 64 2.47 5.23 -18.15
N ARG A 65 2.53 6.25 -17.27
CA ARG A 65 2.83 7.64 -17.67
C ARG A 65 4.28 7.89 -18.08
N LYS A 66 5.21 7.02 -17.68
CA LYS A 66 6.64 7.10 -18.04
C LYS A 66 7.00 6.32 -19.31
N LYS A 67 6.04 5.59 -19.86
CA LYS A 67 6.20 4.82 -21.10
C LYS A 67 6.15 5.74 -22.33
#